data_AF-A0A2D0ILE2-F1
#
_entry.id   AF-A0A2D0ILE2-F1
#
_cell.length_a   1.000
_cell.length_b   1.000
_cell.length_c   1.000
_cell.angle_alpha   90.00
_cell.angle_beta   90.00
_cell.angle_gamma   90.00
#
_symmetry.space_group_name_H-M   'P 1'
#
loop_
_entity.id
_entity.type
_entity.pdbx_description
1 polymer ?
#
loop_
_entity_poly.entity_id
_entity_poly.type
_entity_poly.pdbx_seq_one_letter_code
_entity_poly.pdbx_strand_id
1 'polypeptide(L)'
;MSPQIEPLLYDDAIKIVLDLQDQWRKAGWVLTKAKERPALANTPELRNDLRNRKGSAGTTYWQAGEQYQVMLIMRRFRDDRHPREERYLITLAIAEPWVKNYSD
;
A
#
# COMPACT_ATOMS: atom_id res chain seq x y z
N MET A 1 11.27 1.89 2.57
CA MET A 1 11.72 0.63 3.19
C MET A 1 10.78 -0.49 2.74
N SER A 2 11.27 -1.72 2.53
CA SER A 2 10.38 -2.88 2.44
C SER A 2 10.45 -3.61 3.77
N PRO A 3 9.32 -3.93 4.43
CA PRO A 3 9.33 -4.67 5.68
C PRO A 3 9.55 -6.18 5.46
N GLN A 4 9.73 -6.63 4.21
CA GLN A 4 9.78 -8.04 3.83
C GLN A 4 11.23 -8.48 3.56
N ILE A 5 11.56 -9.72 3.96
CA ILE A 5 12.81 -10.38 3.58
C ILE A 5 12.72 -10.92 2.14
N GLU A 6 11.51 -11.30 1.71
CA GLU A 6 11.24 -11.81 0.38
C GLU A 6 9.88 -11.35 -0.17
N PRO A 7 9.74 -11.19 -1.50
CA PRO A 7 8.44 -10.91 -2.13
C PRO A 7 7.45 -12.05 -1.90
N LEU A 8 6.19 -11.71 -1.62
CA LEU A 8 5.15 -12.68 -1.23
C LEU A 8 4.21 -12.99 -2.40
N LEU A 9 3.46 -14.08 -2.30
CA LEU A 9 2.30 -14.33 -3.17
C LEU A 9 1.21 -13.26 -2.93
N TYR A 10 0.31 -13.10 -3.90
CA TYR A 10 -0.73 -12.07 -3.85
C TYR A 10 -1.56 -12.15 -2.56
N ASP A 11 -2.06 -13.34 -2.21
CA ASP A 11 -2.98 -13.54 -1.09
C ASP A 11 -2.35 -13.21 0.26
N ASP A 12 -1.08 -13.56 0.45
CA ASP A 12 -0.32 -13.22 1.65
C ASP A 12 -0.02 -11.73 1.73
N ALA A 13 0.39 -11.12 0.61
CA ALA A 13 0.69 -9.69 0.54
C ALA A 13 -0.54 -8.83 0.81
N ILE A 14 -1.69 -9.14 0.18
CA ILE A 14 -2.90 -8.34 0.36
C ILE A 14 -3.43 -8.47 1.78
N LYS A 15 -3.32 -9.65 2.42
CA LYS A 15 -3.71 -9.84 3.82
C LYS A 15 -2.95 -8.88 4.75
N ILE A 16 -1.61 -8.82 4.62
CA ILE A 16 -0.78 -7.91 5.43
C ILE A 16 -1.16 -6.45 5.20
N VAL A 17 -1.40 -6.06 3.94
CA VAL A 17 -1.83 -4.70 3.60
C VAL A 17 -3.16 -4.35 4.26
N LEU A 18 -4.13 -5.25 4.22
CA LEU A 18 -5.44 -5.04 4.85
C LEU A 18 -5.32 -4.92 6.37
N ASP A 19 -4.51 -5.78 6.99
CA ASP A 19 -4.26 -5.76 8.44
C ASP A 19 -3.58 -4.47 8.88
N LEU A 20 -2.62 -3.94 8.11
CA LEU A 20 -1.98 -2.64 8.39
C LEU A 20 -2.98 -1.49 8.32
N GLN A 21 -3.80 -1.45 7.27
CA GLN A 21 -4.83 -0.41 7.13
C GLN A 21 -5.86 -0.48 8.25
N ASP A 22 -6.24 -1.68 8.69
CA ASP A 22 -7.16 -1.86 9.82
C ASP A 22 -6.56 -1.37 11.15
N GLN A 23 -5.29 -1.69 11.41
CA GLN A 23 -4.56 -1.17 12.57
C GLN A 23 -4.49 0.36 12.56
N TRP A 24 -4.21 0.98 11.42
CA TRP A 24 -4.17 2.43 11.27
C TRP A 24 -5.54 3.07 11.49
N ARG A 25 -6.61 2.50 10.93
CA ARG A 25 -7.98 2.97 11.21
C ARG A 25 -8.29 2.93 12.70
N LYS A 26 -7.96 1.83 13.39
CA LYS A 26 -8.15 1.67 14.84
C LYS A 26 -7.33 2.67 15.65
N ALA A 27 -6.15 3.05 15.16
CA ALA A 27 -5.29 4.08 15.75
C ALA A 27 -5.71 5.52 15.40
N GLY A 28 -6.83 5.72 14.69
CA GLY A 28 -7.35 7.04 14.33
C GLY A 28 -6.62 7.71 13.16
N TRP A 29 -5.80 6.97 12.41
CA TRP A 29 -5.14 7.50 11.22
C TRP A 29 -6.14 7.67 10.09
N VAL A 30 -5.93 8.70 9.28
CA VAL A 30 -6.85 9.07 8.19
C VAL A 30 -6.23 8.84 6.83
N LEU A 31 -7.06 8.44 5.86
CA LEU A 31 -6.65 8.41 4.46
C LEU A 31 -6.40 9.83 3.97
N THR A 32 -5.30 10.00 3.25
CA THR A 32 -5.02 11.22 2.50
C THR A 32 -5.14 10.91 1.01
N LYS A 33 -5.65 11.86 0.22
CA LYS A 33 -5.93 11.65 -1.21
C LYS A 33 -6.87 10.47 -1.47
N ALA A 34 -7.90 10.31 -0.64
CA ALA A 34 -8.78 9.13 -0.68
C ALA A 34 -9.48 8.93 -2.05
N LYS A 35 -9.70 10.01 -2.82
CA LYS A 35 -10.28 9.94 -4.17
C LYS A 35 -9.29 9.39 -5.20
N GLU A 36 -8.03 9.83 -5.15
CA GLU A 36 -7.00 9.41 -6.11
C GLU A 36 -6.31 8.10 -5.71
N ARG A 37 -6.21 7.87 -4.39
CA ARG A 37 -5.41 6.82 -3.74
C ARG A 37 -6.20 6.19 -2.59
N PRO A 38 -7.33 5.52 -2.90
CA PRO A 38 -8.17 4.91 -1.88
C PRO A 38 -7.41 3.85 -1.08
N ALA A 39 -7.96 3.48 0.08
CA ALA A 39 -7.51 2.27 0.76
C ALA A 39 -7.64 1.06 -0.18
N LEU A 40 -6.68 0.16 -0.08
CA LEU A 40 -6.65 -1.07 -0.86
C LEU A 40 -7.68 -2.06 -0.31
N ALA A 41 -8.31 -2.81 -1.20
CA ALA A 41 -9.26 -3.86 -0.88
C ALA A 41 -8.91 -5.12 -1.69
N ASN A 42 -9.13 -6.31 -1.12
CA ASN A 42 -8.90 -7.57 -1.83
C ASN A 42 -10.01 -7.81 -2.87
N THR A 43 -9.87 -7.21 -4.04
CA THR A 43 -10.81 -7.37 -5.15
C THR A 43 -10.11 -7.91 -6.40
N PRO A 44 -10.84 -8.63 -7.28
CA PRO A 44 -10.31 -9.06 -8.57
C PRO A 44 -9.74 -7.91 -9.41
N GLU A 45 -10.35 -6.72 -9.33
CA GLU A 45 -9.93 -5.52 -10.05
C GLU A 45 -8.57 -5.04 -9.56
N LEU A 46 -8.36 -4.97 -8.24
CA LEU A 46 -7.04 -4.61 -7.68
C LEU A 46 -6.00 -5.64 -8.13
N ARG A 47 -6.30 -6.94 -8.04
CA ARG A 47 -5.38 -7.99 -8.46
C ARG A 47 -4.96 -7.84 -9.92
N ASN A 48 -5.92 -7.59 -10.81
CA ASN A 48 -5.67 -7.37 -12.24
C ASN A 48 -4.88 -6.08 -12.49
N ASP A 49 -5.25 -4.98 -11.83
CA ASP A 49 -4.56 -3.70 -11.97
C ASP A 49 -3.09 -3.79 -11.51
N LEU A 50 -2.81 -4.51 -10.43
CA LEU A 50 -1.43 -4.76 -9.99
C LEU A 50 -0.67 -5.69 -10.94
N ARG A 51 -1.32 -6.75 -11.43
CA ARG A 51 -0.73 -7.70 -12.39
C ARG A 51 -0.27 -6.99 -13.66
N ASN A 52 -1.09 -6.05 -14.15
CA ASN A 52 -0.87 -5.25 -15.35
C ASN A 52 -0.09 -3.95 -15.08
N ARG A 53 0.38 -3.74 -13.84
CA ARG A 53 1.18 -2.56 -13.43
C ARG A 53 0.48 -1.24 -13.78
N LYS A 54 -0.84 -1.19 -13.65
CA LYS A 54 -1.67 -0.06 -14.06
C LYS A 54 -1.41 1.15 -13.17
N GLY A 55 -0.66 2.11 -13.72
CA GLY A 55 -0.38 3.41 -13.14
C GLY A 55 -0.06 3.36 -11.66
N SER A 56 -1.06 3.74 -10.87
CA SER A 56 -0.97 4.14 -9.48
C SER A 56 -1.60 3.09 -8.52
N ALA A 57 -2.10 1.98 -9.08
CA ALA A 57 -2.74 0.91 -8.34
C ALA A 57 -1.82 0.34 -7.26
N GLY A 58 -2.41 -0.01 -6.11
CA GLY A 58 -1.66 -0.53 -4.97
C GLY A 58 -0.97 0.52 -4.13
N THR A 59 -1.14 1.82 -4.39
CA THR A 59 -0.61 2.88 -3.52
C THR A 59 -1.74 3.54 -2.74
N THR A 60 -1.56 3.66 -1.43
CA THR A 60 -2.46 4.38 -0.52
C THR A 60 -1.65 5.24 0.45
N TYR A 61 -2.23 6.35 0.90
CA TYR A 61 -1.57 7.29 1.80
C TYR A 61 -2.38 7.46 3.08
N TRP A 62 -1.69 7.37 4.21
CA TRP A 62 -2.28 7.45 5.54
C TRP A 62 -1.56 8.51 6.36
N GLN A 63 -2.30 9.27 7.16
CA GLN A 63 -1.73 10.33 7.97
C GLN A 63 -2.06 10.11 9.45
N ALA A 64 -1.03 10.23 10.28
CA ALA A 64 -1.07 10.11 11.72
C ALA A 64 -0.99 11.52 12.33
N GLY A 65 -2.14 12.10 12.64
CA GLY A 65 -2.22 13.48 13.12
C GLY A 65 -1.59 14.47 12.15
N GLU A 66 -0.77 15.40 12.64
CA GLU A 66 -0.03 16.37 11.82
C GLU A 66 1.46 16.02 11.67
N GLN A 67 1.93 14.95 12.32
CA GLN A 67 3.35 14.67 12.44
C GLN A 67 3.89 13.78 11.33
N TYR A 68 3.10 12.79 10.89
CA TYR A 68 3.58 11.77 9.96
C TYR A 68 2.57 11.44 8.88
N GLN A 69 3.09 11.20 7.68
CA GLN A 69 2.36 10.55 6.60
C GLN A 69 3.11 9.29 6.17
N VAL A 70 2.34 8.26 5.88
CA VAL A 70 2.79 6.96 5.42
C VAL A 70 2.29 6.73 4.01
N MET A 71 3.20 6.38 3.12
CA MET A 71 2.89 5.86 1.80
C MET A 71 3.07 4.34 1.86
N LEU A 72 1.97 3.61 1.63
CA LEU A 72 1.95 2.16 1.52
C LEU A 72 1.77 1.78 0.06
N ILE A 73 2.68 0.96 -0.46
CA ILE A 73 2.66 0.47 -1.84
C ILE A 73 2.69 -1.05 -1.81
N MET A 74 1.73 -1.71 -2.45
CA MET A 74 1.81 -3.12 -2.85
C MET A 74 1.96 -3.17 -4.37
N ARG A 75 3.04 -3.78 -4.87
CA ARG A 75 3.31 -3.84 -6.31
C ARG A 75 3.82 -5.22 -6.71
N ARG A 76 3.42 -5.68 -7.92
CA ARG A 76 3.99 -6.87 -8.52
C ARG A 76 5.50 -6.68 -8.73
N PHE A 77 6.27 -7.62 -8.22
CA PHE A 77 7.73 -7.66 -8.28
C PHE A 77 8.16 -8.85 -9.14
N ARG A 78 9.20 -8.65 -9.95
CA ARG A 78 9.83 -9.74 -10.71
C ARG A 78 10.92 -10.35 -9.84
N ASP A 79 10.69 -11.53 -9.31
CA ASP A 79 11.69 -12.29 -8.55
C ASP A 79 12.33 -13.35 -9.46
N ASP A 80 13.60 -13.14 -9.83
CA ASP A 80 14.31 -14.04 -10.73
C ASP A 80 14.58 -15.42 -10.08
N ARG A 81 14.48 -15.54 -8.75
CA ARG A 81 14.55 -16.83 -8.03
C ARG A 81 13.29 -17.67 -8.21
N HIS A 82 12.16 -17.04 -8.51
CA HIS A 82 10.84 -17.67 -8.66
C HIS A 82 10.15 -17.20 -9.96
N PRO A 83 10.71 -17.52 -11.15
CA PRO A 83 10.28 -16.91 -12.41
C PRO A 83 8.86 -17.29 -12.87
N ARG A 84 8.27 -18.34 -12.30
CA ARG A 84 6.91 -18.82 -12.61
C ARG A 84 5.84 -18.26 -11.68
N GLU A 85 6.24 -17.52 -10.65
CA GLU A 85 5.33 -17.02 -9.62
C GLU A 85 5.07 -15.52 -9.79
N GLU A 86 3.84 -15.11 -9.57
CA GLU A 86 3.52 -13.70 -9.40
C GLU A 86 3.73 -13.30 -7.95
N ARG A 87 4.85 -12.62 -7.71
CA ARG A 87 5.19 -12.12 -6.38
C ARG A 87 4.99 -10.62 -6.25
N TYR A 88 4.80 -10.18 -5.02
CA TYR A 88 4.39 -8.84 -4.65
C TYR A 88 5.27 -8.32 -3.52
N LEU A 89 5.76 -7.11 -3.70
CA LEU A 89 6.53 -6.38 -2.70
C LEU A 89 5.65 -5.31 -2.09
N ILE A 90 5.70 -5.24 -0.76
CA ILE A 90 5.15 -4.16 0.05
C ILE A 90 6.29 -3.18 0.32
N THR A 91 6.05 -1.90 0.06
CA THR A 91 6.95 -0.80 0.38
C THR A 91 6.22 0.18 1.28
N LEU A 92 6.89 0.56 2.36
CA LEU A 92 6.47 1.59 3.30
C LEU A 92 7.47 2.74 3.25
N ALA A 93 6.97 3.95 3.11
CA ALA A 93 7.72 5.17 3.36
C ALA A 93 6.99 5.98 4.42
N ILE A 94 7.74 6.56 5.35
CA ILE A 94 7.24 7.44 6.40
C ILE A 94 8.03 8.74 6.29
N ALA A 95 7.35 9.87 6.31
CA ALA A 95 7.98 11.18 6.44
C ALA A 95 7.03 12.15 7.15
N GLU A 96 7.49 13.39 7.32
CA GLU A 96 6.59 14.52 7.54
C GLU A 96 5.50 14.57 6.46
N PRO A 97 4.30 15.12 6.75
CA PRO A 97 3.22 15.13 5.78
C PRO A 97 3.63 15.78 4.45
N TRP A 98 3.66 14.98 3.38
CA TRP A 98 3.83 15.45 2.01
C TRP A 98 2.64 16.27 1.53
N VAL A 99 1.49 16.10 2.19
CA VAL A 99 0.28 16.89 2.00
C VAL A 99 0.04 17.64 3.30
N LYS A 100 0.31 18.95 3.31
CA LYS A 100 -0.18 19.81 4.39
C LYS A 100 -1.69 19.92 4.19
N ASN A 101 -2.45 19.33 5.10
CA ASN A 101 -3.87 19.66 5.21
C ASN A 101 -3.91 21.10 5.72
N TYR A 102 -3.91 22.08 4.82
CA TYR A 102 -4.47 23.38 5.16
C TYR A 102 -5.96 23.13 5.32
N SER A 103 -6.38 22.97 6.57
CA SER A 103 -7.79 23.13 6.91
C SER A 103 -8.15 24.57 6.55
N ASP A 104 -9.11 24.74 5.64
CA ASP A 104 -9.86 26.01 5.51
C ASP A 104 -10.64 26.29 6.80
#